data_AF-A0A8C7BCQ2-F1
#
_entry.id   AF-A0A8C7BCQ2-F1
#
_cell.length_a   1.000
_cell.length_b   1.000
_cell.length_c   1.000
_cell.angle_alpha   90.00
_cell.angle_beta   90.00
_cell.angle_gamma   90.00
#
_symmetry.space_group_name_H-M   'P 1'
#
loop_
_entity.id
_entity.type
_entity.pdbx_description
1 polymer ?
#
loop_
_entity_poly.entity_id
_entity_poly.type
_entity_poly.pdbx_seq_one_letter_code
_entity_poly.pdbx_strand_id
1 'polypeptide(L)'
;HLPELGISSSGGPSAPVFYQLEGDMVLQVLERGKRRAVTIRQGEIFLLPAGVPHSPQRFANTVGLVIERRRLQTELDGLRYYVEDTTDVLFEKWFYCEDLGTQLAPIIQEFFSSEQYRTGKPIPDQLRQKPPFLLSTRSVMEPMSLEAWLDGHRRQLQAGTPLSLFGDSYETQVIVHGQGSSKGPRQDVDVWLWQLEGSSVVTMGDQNLSLAPDDSLLVPAGNAYTWDRGRDSVALAVTQDPARKKPLG
;
A
#
# COMPACT_ATOMS: atom_id res chain seq x y z
N HIS A 1 26.16 -0.43 -17.78
CA HIS A 1 24.71 -0.26 -17.63
C HIS A 1 24.26 -1.19 -16.52
N LEU A 2 23.74 -0.64 -15.42
CA LEU A 2 22.99 -1.45 -14.45
C LEU A 2 21.69 -1.84 -15.15
N PRO A 3 21.26 -3.12 -15.11
CA PRO A 3 19.93 -3.47 -15.59
C PRO A 3 18.93 -2.61 -14.84
N GLU A 4 18.04 -1.92 -15.56
CA GLU A 4 16.98 -1.13 -14.96
C GLU A 4 16.13 -2.03 -14.07
N LEU A 5 16.42 -1.91 -12.77
CA LEU A 5 15.49 -1.98 -11.65
C LEU A 5 14.66 -3.26 -11.58
N GLY A 6 15.14 -4.16 -10.70
CA GLY A 6 14.34 -5.27 -10.21
C GLY A 6 12.97 -4.80 -9.80
N ILE A 7 11.95 -5.46 -10.35
CA ILE A 7 10.61 -5.42 -9.79
C ILE A 7 10.70 -6.25 -8.51
N SER A 8 11.11 -5.60 -7.40
CA SER A 8 10.95 -6.14 -6.06
C SER A 8 9.47 -6.35 -5.87
N SER A 9 8.99 -7.52 -6.30
CA SER A 9 7.58 -7.61 -6.52
C SER A 9 6.82 -7.49 -5.22
N SER A 10 7.43 -7.58 -4.01
CA SER A 10 6.75 -7.83 -2.71
C SER A 10 5.33 -8.28 -2.96
N GLY A 11 5.24 -9.36 -3.77
CA GLY A 11 4.03 -9.69 -4.50
C GLY A 11 3.00 -10.26 -3.58
N GLY A 12 3.20 -10.01 -2.29
CA GLY A 12 2.36 -10.35 -1.21
C GLY A 12 0.92 -10.00 -1.54
N PRO A 13 0.01 -10.75 -0.94
CA PRO A 13 -1.41 -10.52 -1.10
C PRO A 13 -1.94 -9.22 -0.49
N SER A 14 -1.09 -8.37 0.07
CA SER A 14 -1.47 -7.05 0.54
C SER A 14 -1.67 -6.09 -0.64
N ALA A 15 -2.58 -5.13 -0.47
CA ALA A 15 -2.82 -4.04 -1.40
C ALA A 15 -2.21 -2.75 -0.81
N PRO A 16 -0.95 -2.38 -1.14
CA PRO A 16 -0.28 -1.23 -0.55
C PRO A 16 -0.95 0.09 -0.93
N VAL A 17 -1.11 0.97 0.05
CA VAL A 17 -1.48 2.38 -0.16
C VAL A 17 -0.21 3.21 -0.27
N PHE A 18 -0.17 4.09 -1.25
CA PHE A 18 0.89 5.08 -1.45
C PHE A 18 0.28 6.48 -1.34
N TYR A 19 0.98 7.38 -0.66
CA TYR A 19 0.68 8.81 -0.66
C TYR A 19 1.98 9.60 -0.68
N GLN A 20 2.13 10.52 -1.63
CA GLN A 20 3.33 11.36 -1.72
C GLN A 20 3.13 12.66 -0.95
N LEU A 21 3.84 12.80 0.17
CA LEU A 21 3.81 14.01 0.99
C LEU A 21 4.68 15.12 0.36
N GLU A 22 5.87 14.76 -0.11
CA GLU A 22 6.81 15.67 -0.76
C GLU A 22 7.38 15.06 -2.04
N GLY A 23 7.31 15.81 -3.14
CA GLY A 23 7.78 15.44 -4.46
C GLY A 23 7.10 14.21 -5.07
N ASP A 24 7.57 13.82 -6.25
CA ASP A 24 6.94 12.77 -7.06
C ASP A 24 7.68 11.44 -6.88
N MET A 25 7.00 10.34 -7.21
CA MET A 25 7.63 9.03 -7.39
C MET A 25 7.08 8.33 -8.64
N VAL A 26 7.81 7.33 -9.13
CA VAL A 26 7.33 6.44 -10.21
C VAL A 26 7.24 5.02 -9.67
N LEU A 27 6.07 4.41 -9.75
CA LEU A 27 5.86 3.00 -9.46
C LEU A 27 5.83 2.22 -10.78
N GLN A 28 6.90 1.48 -11.08
CA GLN A 28 6.88 0.55 -12.22
C GLN A 28 6.03 -0.66 -11.85
N VAL A 29 5.09 -1.06 -12.70
CA VAL A 29 4.21 -2.22 -12.46
C VAL A 29 4.20 -3.17 -13.64
N LEU A 30 3.92 -4.45 -13.39
CA LEU A 30 3.50 -5.40 -14.42
C LEU A 30 1.97 -5.53 -14.40
N GLU A 31 1.30 -4.68 -15.15
CA GLU A 31 -0.14 -4.70 -15.33
C GLU A 31 -0.51 -5.65 -16.48
N ARG A 32 -1.20 -6.75 -16.17
CA ARG A 32 -1.66 -7.73 -17.18
C ARG A 32 -0.54 -8.20 -18.11
N GLY A 33 0.64 -8.44 -17.53
CA GLY A 33 1.83 -8.89 -18.26
C GLY A 33 2.53 -7.79 -19.07
N LYS A 34 2.16 -6.52 -18.90
CA LYS A 34 2.82 -5.38 -19.57
C LYS A 34 3.44 -4.44 -18.54
N ARG A 35 4.64 -3.95 -18.86
CA ARG A 35 5.29 -2.90 -18.06
C ARG A 35 4.50 -1.59 -18.21
N ARG A 36 4.22 -0.92 -17.08
CA ARG A 36 3.63 0.42 -17.02
C ARG A 36 4.30 1.21 -15.92
N ALA A 37 4.65 2.46 -16.21
CA ALA A 37 5.11 3.42 -15.23
C ALA A 37 3.92 4.21 -14.69
N VAL A 38 3.64 4.11 -13.39
CA VAL A 38 2.60 4.90 -12.71
C VAL A 38 3.31 6.05 -11.98
N THR A 39 3.11 7.29 -12.44
CA THR A 39 3.65 8.47 -11.75
C THR A 39 2.68 8.87 -10.65
N ILE A 40 3.14 8.87 -9.40
CA ILE A 40 2.39 9.32 -8.23
C ILE A 40 3.02 10.65 -7.82
N ARG A 41 2.31 11.75 -8.07
CA ARG A 41 2.79 13.12 -7.80
C ARG A 41 2.59 13.51 -6.35
N GLN A 42 3.27 14.57 -5.93
CA GLN A 42 3.03 15.18 -4.63
C GLN A 42 1.53 15.47 -4.41
N GLY A 43 1.01 15.07 -3.25
CA GLY A 43 -0.40 15.19 -2.88
C GLY A 43 -1.32 14.14 -3.50
N GLU A 44 -0.81 13.26 -4.37
CA GLU A 44 -1.59 12.14 -4.91
C GLU A 44 -1.57 10.93 -3.97
N ILE A 45 -2.73 10.27 -3.86
CA ILE A 45 -2.92 8.99 -3.20
C ILE A 45 -3.22 7.91 -4.24
N PHE A 46 -2.71 6.70 -3.99
CA PHE A 46 -2.82 5.58 -4.91
C PHE A 46 -2.91 4.25 -4.15
N LEU A 47 -3.78 3.33 -4.61
CA LEU A 47 -3.90 1.99 -4.06
C LEU A 47 -3.52 0.95 -5.13
N LEU A 48 -2.51 0.14 -4.83
CA LEU A 48 -2.10 -0.95 -5.72
C LEU A 48 -2.94 -2.20 -5.44
N PRO A 49 -3.57 -2.83 -6.44
CA PRO A 49 -4.22 -4.12 -6.25
C PRO A 49 -3.22 -5.20 -5.78
N ALA A 50 -3.68 -6.09 -4.90
CA ALA A 50 -2.88 -7.23 -4.44
C ALA A 50 -2.36 -8.08 -5.61
N GLY A 51 -1.17 -8.66 -5.46
CA GLY A 51 -0.56 -9.56 -6.44
C GLY A 51 -0.08 -8.89 -7.73
N VAL A 52 -0.02 -7.55 -7.80
CA VAL A 52 0.60 -6.82 -8.90
C VAL A 52 2.11 -6.69 -8.61
N PRO A 53 3.00 -7.25 -9.47
CA PRO A 53 4.43 -6.99 -9.35
C PRO A 53 4.72 -5.50 -9.53
N HIS A 54 5.45 -4.90 -8.60
CA HIS A 54 5.75 -3.47 -8.61
C HIS A 54 7.21 -3.17 -8.24
N SER A 55 7.71 -1.98 -8.61
CA SER A 55 9.06 -1.48 -8.30
C SER A 55 9.00 0.03 -8.01
N PRO A 56 9.07 0.45 -6.74
CA PRO A 56 9.03 1.86 -6.39
C PRO A 56 10.35 2.57 -6.76
N GLN A 57 10.25 3.64 -7.55
CA GLN A 57 11.34 4.54 -7.91
C GLN A 57 11.15 5.87 -7.19
N ARG A 58 12.02 6.16 -6.24
CA ARG A 58 12.01 7.41 -5.45
C ARG A 58 13.14 8.31 -5.92
N PHE A 59 12.91 9.62 -5.87
CA PHE A 59 13.90 10.63 -6.23
C PHE A 59 14.45 11.34 -4.99
N ALA A 60 15.54 12.08 -5.15
CA ALA A 60 16.12 12.87 -4.07
C ALA A 60 15.12 13.94 -3.58
N ASN A 61 15.15 14.23 -2.28
CA ASN A 61 14.29 15.24 -1.63
C ASN A 61 12.79 14.94 -1.80
N THR A 62 12.39 13.68 -1.63
CA THR A 62 10.99 13.26 -1.64
C THR A 62 10.65 12.48 -0.38
N VAL A 63 9.39 12.58 0.06
CA VAL A 63 8.83 11.87 1.21
C VAL A 63 7.51 11.23 0.80
N GLY A 64 7.38 9.92 1.02
CA GLY A 64 6.17 9.19 0.69
C GLY A 64 5.76 8.23 1.81
N LEU A 65 4.47 8.20 2.08
CA LEU A 65 3.81 7.26 2.97
C LEU A 65 3.49 5.96 2.20
N VAL A 66 3.81 4.82 2.80
CA VAL A 66 3.37 3.50 2.34
C VAL A 66 2.71 2.78 3.51
N ILE A 67 1.49 2.26 3.30
CA ILE A 67 0.78 1.45 4.30
C ILE A 67 0.57 0.05 3.77
N GLU A 68 1.11 -0.92 4.50
CA GLU A 68 0.94 -2.35 4.28
C GLU A 68 0.67 -3.07 5.61
N ARG A 69 -0.01 -4.22 5.53
CA ARG A 69 -0.32 -5.04 6.70
C ARG A 69 0.69 -6.16 6.90
N ARG A 70 0.73 -6.64 8.14
CA ARG A 70 1.36 -7.93 8.47
C ARG A 70 0.77 -9.05 7.59
N ARG A 71 1.65 -9.93 7.11
CA ARG A 71 1.26 -11.11 6.34
C ARG A 71 0.63 -12.17 7.24
N LEU A 72 -0.33 -12.93 6.71
CA LEU A 72 -0.74 -14.19 7.33
C LEU A 72 0.37 -15.22 7.15
N GLN A 73 0.41 -16.24 8.01
CA GLN A 73 1.40 -17.32 7.93
C GLN A 73 1.29 -18.15 6.63
N THR A 74 0.19 -18.03 5.89
CA THR A 74 -0.04 -18.70 4.61
C THR A 74 0.37 -17.85 3.40
N GLU A 75 0.85 -16.63 3.62
CA GLU A 75 1.13 -15.67 2.58
C GLU A 75 2.63 -15.56 2.32
N LEU A 76 3.01 -15.68 1.05
CA LEU A 76 4.39 -15.52 0.59
C LEU A 76 4.53 -14.18 -0.11
N ASP A 77 5.67 -13.53 0.12
CA ASP A 77 6.16 -12.45 -0.71
C ASP A 77 7.15 -13.01 -1.74
N GLY A 78 7.29 -12.28 -2.84
CA GLY A 78 8.23 -12.60 -3.90
C GLY A 78 9.05 -11.37 -4.29
N LEU A 79 10.35 -11.56 -4.50
CA LEU A 79 11.22 -10.60 -5.17
C LEU A 79 11.64 -11.17 -6.53
N ARG A 80 11.56 -10.37 -7.58
CA ARG A 80 11.89 -10.78 -8.95
C ARG A 80 12.78 -9.77 -9.65
N TYR A 81 13.71 -10.28 -10.46
CA TYR A 81 14.36 -9.50 -11.50
C TYR A 81 13.90 -10.05 -12.84
N TYR A 82 13.78 -9.19 -13.83
CA TYR A 82 13.35 -9.53 -15.17
C TYR A 82 14.50 -9.29 -16.15
N VAL A 83 14.48 -10.02 -17.27
CA VAL A 83 15.38 -9.74 -18.38
C VAL A 83 15.07 -8.32 -18.91
N GLU A 84 16.12 -7.60 -19.30
CA GLU A 84 16.01 -6.23 -19.81
C GLU A 84 15.01 -6.18 -20.98
N ASP A 85 14.13 -5.17 -20.96
CA ASP A 85 13.06 -4.96 -21.95
C ASP A 85 12.06 -6.11 -22.16
N THR A 86 12.08 -7.17 -21.35
CA THR A 86 11.08 -8.25 -21.41
C THR A 86 10.29 -8.41 -20.12
N THR A 87 9.35 -9.35 -20.13
CA THR A 87 8.61 -9.80 -18.93
C THR A 87 9.06 -11.19 -18.47
N ASP A 88 10.18 -11.69 -19.00
CA ASP A 88 10.75 -12.97 -18.62
C ASP A 88 11.51 -12.83 -17.30
N VAL A 89 11.30 -13.76 -16.39
CA VAL A 89 11.95 -13.74 -15.08
C VAL A 89 13.42 -14.11 -15.24
N LEU A 90 14.31 -13.25 -14.76
CA LEU A 90 15.76 -13.48 -14.69
C LEU A 90 16.14 -14.20 -13.39
N PHE A 91 15.60 -13.73 -12.27
CA PHE A 91 15.85 -14.27 -10.93
C PHE A 91 14.58 -14.12 -10.08
N GLU A 92 14.31 -15.07 -9.20
CA GLU A 92 13.22 -14.94 -8.24
C GLU A 92 13.54 -15.60 -6.89
N LYS A 93 13.01 -15.01 -5.82
CA LYS A 93 12.98 -15.60 -4.48
C LYS A 93 11.61 -15.38 -3.85
N TRP A 94 11.19 -16.40 -3.11
CA TRP A 94 9.91 -16.43 -2.39
C TRP A 94 10.18 -16.68 -0.91
N PHE A 95 9.53 -15.92 -0.04
CA PHE A 95 9.78 -15.96 1.39
C PHE A 95 8.56 -15.55 2.20
N TYR A 96 8.47 -16.02 3.45
CA TYR A 96 7.51 -15.51 4.42
C TYR A 96 8.03 -14.19 4.96
N CYS A 97 7.27 -13.11 4.77
CA CYS A 97 7.67 -11.77 5.16
C CYS A 97 7.21 -11.46 6.59
N GLU A 98 8.18 -11.36 7.50
CA GLU A 98 8.01 -10.87 8.87
C GLU A 98 8.46 -9.41 8.98
N ASP A 99 9.61 -9.08 8.38
CA ASP A 99 10.17 -7.74 8.28
C ASP A 99 10.75 -7.54 6.88
N LEU A 100 10.02 -6.79 6.05
CA LEU A 100 10.36 -6.59 4.65
C LEU A 100 11.73 -5.92 4.48
N GLY A 101 12.05 -4.92 5.30
CA GLY A 101 13.29 -4.15 5.18
C GLY A 101 14.53 -5.00 5.43
N THR A 102 14.50 -5.79 6.51
CA THR A 102 15.63 -6.66 6.88
C THR A 102 15.76 -7.88 5.96
N GLN A 103 14.65 -8.43 5.48
CA GLN A 103 14.66 -9.64 4.64
C GLN A 103 14.96 -9.37 3.17
N LEU A 104 14.66 -8.17 2.64
CA LEU A 104 14.96 -7.84 1.24
C LEU A 104 16.45 -7.65 0.97
N ALA A 105 17.19 -6.98 1.87
CA ALA A 105 18.61 -6.69 1.68
C ALA A 105 19.47 -7.93 1.34
N PRO A 106 19.41 -9.06 2.07
CA PRO A 106 20.19 -10.25 1.72
C PRO A 106 19.77 -10.88 0.39
N ILE A 107 18.47 -10.84 0.04
CA ILE A 107 17.97 -11.38 -1.25
C ILE A 107 18.49 -10.54 -2.42
N ILE A 108 18.51 -9.21 -2.26
CA ILE A 108 19.08 -8.28 -3.24
C ILE A 108 20.59 -8.55 -3.42
N GLN A 109 21.32 -8.74 -2.31
CA GLN A 109 22.74 -9.10 -2.37
C GLN A 109 22.97 -10.45 -3.05
N GLU A 110 22.11 -11.45 -2.80
CA GLU A 110 22.16 -12.75 -3.48
C GLU A 110 22.01 -12.58 -5.00
N PHE A 111 21.05 -11.76 -5.46
CA PHE A 111 20.90 -11.47 -6.88
C PHE A 111 22.17 -10.83 -7.48
N PHE A 112 22.72 -9.79 -6.86
CA PHE A 112 23.92 -9.13 -7.39
C PHE A 112 25.18 -10.01 -7.37
N SER A 113 25.20 -11.04 -6.54
CA SER A 113 26.26 -12.06 -6.53
C SER A 113 25.98 -13.26 -7.44
N SER A 114 24.84 -13.29 -8.14
CA SER A 114 24.38 -14.45 -8.92
C SER A 114 24.97 -14.50 -10.33
N GLU A 115 24.97 -15.70 -10.91
CA GLU A 115 25.31 -15.93 -12.31
C GLU A 115 24.32 -15.26 -13.26
N GLN A 116 23.04 -15.17 -12.87
CA GLN A 116 22.00 -14.48 -13.63
C GLN A 116 22.29 -12.98 -13.76
N TYR A 117 22.73 -12.32 -12.68
CA TYR A 117 23.17 -10.94 -12.74
C TYR A 117 24.44 -10.80 -13.60
N ARG A 118 25.40 -11.71 -13.45
CA ARG A 118 26.66 -11.69 -14.23
C ARG A 118 26.44 -11.86 -15.73
N THR A 119 25.48 -12.69 -16.13
CA THR A 119 25.27 -13.08 -17.54
C THR A 119 24.08 -12.40 -18.20
N GLY A 120 23.16 -11.82 -17.43
CA GLY A 120 21.88 -11.31 -17.91
C GLY A 120 20.94 -12.41 -18.41
N LYS A 121 21.22 -13.69 -18.13
CA LYS A 121 20.45 -14.83 -18.65
C LYS A 121 19.76 -15.61 -17.53
N PRO A 122 18.50 -16.04 -17.72
CA PRO A 122 17.83 -16.91 -16.77
C PRO A 122 18.48 -18.29 -16.72
N ILE A 123 18.43 -18.92 -15.55
CA ILE A 123 18.80 -20.34 -15.37
C ILE A 123 17.49 -21.11 -15.15
N PRO A 124 16.99 -21.86 -16.15
CA PRO A 124 15.66 -22.47 -16.11
C PRO A 124 15.40 -23.33 -14.86
N ASP A 125 16.40 -24.11 -14.43
CA ASP A 125 16.29 -25.01 -13.27
C ASP A 125 16.17 -24.27 -11.93
N GLN A 126 16.48 -22.97 -11.90
CA GLN A 126 16.36 -22.13 -10.70
C GLN A 126 15.07 -21.29 -10.68
N LEU A 127 14.32 -21.28 -11.77
CA LEU A 127 13.03 -20.60 -11.85
C LEU A 127 11.89 -21.54 -11.49
N ARG A 128 10.85 -21.01 -10.86
CA ARG A 128 9.62 -21.77 -10.63
C ARG A 128 8.82 -21.84 -11.91
N GLN A 129 8.33 -23.02 -12.25
CA GLN A 129 7.40 -23.19 -13.37
C GLN A 129 6.11 -22.38 -13.18
N LYS A 130 5.66 -22.22 -11.93
CA LYS A 130 4.49 -21.40 -11.57
C LYS A 130 4.76 -20.63 -10.26
N PRO A 131 4.31 -19.37 -10.17
CA PRO A 131 4.34 -18.64 -8.90
C PRO A 131 3.48 -19.34 -7.84
N PRO A 132 3.77 -19.16 -6.54
CA PRO A 132 2.98 -19.74 -5.45
C PRO A 132 1.50 -19.31 -5.43
N PHE A 133 1.18 -18.20 -6.09
CA PHE A 133 -0.17 -17.69 -6.30
C PHE A 133 -0.28 -17.00 -7.66
N LEU A 134 -1.50 -16.83 -8.15
CA LEU A 134 -1.75 -16.13 -9.41
C LEU A 134 -1.39 -14.65 -9.27
N LEU A 135 -0.61 -14.13 -10.23
CA LEU A 135 -0.40 -12.68 -10.33
C LEU A 135 -1.70 -12.01 -10.77
N SER A 136 -1.87 -10.77 -10.33
CA SER A 136 -3.08 -10.00 -10.61
C SER A 136 -3.28 -9.77 -12.11
N THR A 137 -4.51 -9.95 -12.56
CA THR A 137 -4.98 -9.57 -13.91
C THR A 137 -5.83 -8.30 -13.88
N ARG A 138 -5.97 -7.67 -12.71
CA ARG A 138 -6.72 -6.41 -12.56
C ARG A 138 -6.00 -5.27 -13.26
N SER A 139 -6.76 -4.30 -13.75
CA SER A 139 -6.19 -3.03 -14.16
C SER A 139 -5.76 -2.22 -12.94
N VAL A 140 -4.66 -1.49 -13.08
CA VAL A 140 -4.13 -0.58 -12.09
C VAL A 140 -4.77 0.80 -12.29
N MET A 141 -5.30 1.37 -11.20
CA MET A 141 -5.94 2.69 -11.23
C MET A 141 -4.95 3.81 -11.56
N GLU A 142 -5.46 5.00 -11.89
CA GLU A 142 -4.62 6.20 -11.89
C GLU A 142 -4.54 6.76 -10.46
N PRO A 143 -3.38 7.29 -10.02
CA PRO A 143 -3.30 8.10 -8.82
C PRO A 143 -4.24 9.30 -8.90
N MET A 144 -4.71 9.77 -7.73
CA MET A 144 -5.61 10.92 -7.66
C MET A 144 -5.13 11.92 -6.63
N SER A 145 -5.28 13.22 -6.92
CA SER A 145 -5.04 14.29 -5.94
C SER A 145 -6.00 14.12 -4.76
N LEU A 146 -5.43 13.95 -3.55
CA LEU A 146 -6.23 13.83 -2.34
C LEU A 146 -7.01 15.11 -2.06
N GLU A 147 -6.37 16.27 -2.20
CA GLU A 147 -7.00 17.59 -2.03
C GLU A 147 -8.20 17.78 -2.96
N ALA A 148 -8.02 17.55 -4.28
CA ALA A 148 -9.10 17.70 -5.25
C ALA A 148 -10.26 16.74 -4.97
N TRP A 149 -9.95 15.51 -4.54
CA TRP A 149 -10.97 14.54 -4.13
C TRP A 149 -11.73 15.03 -2.88
N LEU A 150 -11.04 15.52 -1.87
CA LEU A 150 -11.66 16.04 -0.64
C LEU A 150 -12.58 17.23 -0.94
N ASP A 151 -12.13 18.17 -1.77
CA ASP A 151 -12.92 19.33 -2.17
C ASP A 151 -14.19 18.95 -2.94
N GLY A 152 -14.08 17.97 -3.84
CA GLY A 152 -15.23 17.43 -4.58
C GLY A 152 -16.30 16.79 -3.68
N HIS A 153 -15.91 16.28 -2.51
CA HIS A 153 -16.79 15.56 -1.59
C HIS A 153 -17.09 16.31 -0.29
N ARG A 154 -16.55 17.53 -0.12
CA ARG A 154 -16.59 18.31 1.13
C ARG A 154 -17.99 18.46 1.71
N ARG A 155 -19.01 18.69 0.88
CA ARG A 155 -20.42 18.81 1.34
C ARG A 155 -20.94 17.52 1.99
N GLN A 156 -20.66 16.36 1.41
CA GLN A 156 -21.11 15.07 1.95
C GLN A 156 -20.39 14.74 3.25
N LEU A 157 -19.07 15.00 3.29
CA LEU A 157 -18.25 14.83 4.48
C LEU A 157 -18.75 15.71 5.63
N GLN A 158 -19.03 16.99 5.38
CA GLN A 158 -19.54 17.90 6.42
C GLN A 158 -21.01 17.63 6.80
N ALA A 159 -21.76 16.90 5.96
CA ALA A 159 -23.05 16.34 6.33
C ALA A 159 -22.93 15.08 7.22
N GLY A 160 -21.71 14.68 7.60
CA GLY A 160 -21.44 13.54 8.47
C GLY A 160 -21.48 12.18 7.76
N THR A 161 -21.41 12.15 6.43
CA THR A 161 -21.38 10.92 5.64
C THR A 161 -19.93 10.49 5.37
N PRO A 162 -19.45 9.37 5.94
CA PRO A 162 -18.14 8.84 5.60
C PRO A 162 -18.10 8.29 4.17
N LEU A 163 -16.96 8.42 3.50
CA LEU A 163 -16.79 8.01 2.10
C LEU A 163 -15.53 7.18 1.93
N SER A 164 -15.62 6.09 1.17
CA SER A 164 -14.47 5.25 0.80
C SER A 164 -13.77 5.81 -0.45
N LEU A 165 -12.46 6.04 -0.37
CA LEU A 165 -11.68 6.58 -1.50
C LEU A 165 -11.61 5.62 -2.68
N PHE A 166 -11.52 4.31 -2.40
CA PHE A 166 -11.26 3.29 -3.41
C PHE A 166 -12.43 2.30 -3.59
N GLY A 167 -13.52 2.48 -2.83
CA GLY A 167 -14.71 1.63 -2.85
C GLY A 167 -14.48 0.23 -2.26
N ASP A 168 -15.42 -0.68 -2.56
CA ASP A 168 -15.51 -2.00 -1.90
C ASP A 168 -14.78 -3.14 -2.64
N SER A 169 -14.16 -2.81 -3.77
CA SER A 169 -13.49 -3.78 -4.64
C SER A 169 -12.10 -4.18 -4.15
N TYR A 170 -11.62 -3.62 -3.04
CA TYR A 170 -10.29 -3.86 -2.49
C TYR A 170 -10.35 -4.39 -1.04
N GLU A 171 -9.28 -5.07 -0.62
CA GLU A 171 -9.08 -5.46 0.78
C GLU A 171 -8.97 -4.21 1.66
N THR A 172 -8.13 -3.27 1.23
CA THR A 172 -7.87 -2.02 1.92
C THR A 172 -9.08 -1.10 1.89
N GLN A 173 -9.39 -0.55 3.05
CA GLN A 173 -10.37 0.51 3.21
C GLN A 173 -9.65 1.78 3.62
N VAL A 174 -9.80 2.82 2.81
CA VAL A 174 -9.38 4.18 3.12
C VAL A 174 -10.64 5.03 3.17
N ILE A 175 -11.12 5.27 4.39
CA ILE A 175 -12.39 5.95 4.64
C ILE A 175 -12.10 7.37 5.11
N VAL A 176 -12.66 8.35 4.43
CA VAL A 176 -12.62 9.75 4.87
C VAL A 176 -13.88 10.09 5.64
N HIS A 177 -13.68 10.77 6.75
CA HIS A 177 -14.72 11.25 7.65
C HIS A 177 -14.66 12.77 7.71
N GLY A 178 -15.82 13.43 7.66
CA GLY A 178 -15.95 14.82 8.09
C GLY A 178 -16.39 14.92 9.57
N GLN A 179 -16.99 16.05 9.93
CA GLN A 179 -17.52 16.28 11.29
C GLN A 179 -18.50 15.19 11.77
N GLY A 180 -18.59 15.01 13.09
CA GLY A 180 -19.53 14.11 13.73
C GLY A 180 -18.85 12.99 14.51
N SER A 181 -19.64 12.01 14.96
CA SER A 181 -19.17 10.97 15.88
C SER A 181 -19.24 9.59 15.24
N SER A 182 -18.27 8.72 15.55
CA SER A 182 -18.30 7.31 15.16
C SER A 182 -17.85 6.39 16.29
N LYS A 183 -18.19 5.11 16.16
CA LYS A 183 -17.70 4.05 17.04
C LYS A 183 -16.89 3.06 16.21
N GLY A 184 -15.65 2.83 16.60
CA GLY A 184 -14.84 1.72 16.10
C GLY A 184 -15.03 0.52 17.01
N PRO A 185 -15.72 -0.56 16.57
CA PRO A 185 -15.82 -1.78 17.36
C PRO A 185 -14.44 -2.43 17.52
N ARG A 186 -14.31 -3.34 18.48
CA ARG A 186 -13.13 -4.21 18.57
C ARG A 186 -12.98 -5.01 17.28
N GLN A 187 -11.82 -4.91 16.65
CA GLN A 187 -11.46 -5.62 15.44
C GLN A 187 -10.12 -6.32 15.65
N ASP A 188 -9.88 -7.41 14.93
CA ASP A 188 -8.62 -8.17 15.00
C ASP A 188 -7.51 -7.57 14.12
N VAL A 189 -7.71 -6.32 13.67
CA VAL A 189 -6.79 -5.55 12.84
C VAL A 189 -6.66 -4.13 13.36
N ASP A 190 -5.50 -3.52 13.08
CA ASP A 190 -5.23 -2.13 13.43
C ASP A 190 -6.03 -1.17 12.54
N VAL A 191 -6.31 0.01 13.08
CA VAL A 191 -6.85 1.15 12.33
C VAL A 191 -5.88 2.33 12.49
N TRP A 192 -5.37 2.86 11.38
CA TRP A 192 -4.56 4.07 11.41
C TRP A 192 -5.42 5.28 11.05
N LEU A 193 -5.47 6.25 11.95
CA LEU A 193 -6.21 7.50 11.81
C LEU A 193 -5.24 8.63 11.50
N TRP A 194 -5.61 9.52 10.59
CA TRP A 194 -4.85 10.73 10.29
C TRP A 194 -5.78 11.93 10.18
N GLN A 195 -5.58 12.92 11.05
CA GLN A 195 -6.38 14.13 11.12
C GLN A 195 -5.84 15.15 10.11
N LEU A 196 -6.42 15.21 8.92
CA LEU A 196 -5.94 16.10 7.85
C LEU A 196 -6.25 17.57 8.13
N GLU A 197 -7.50 17.86 8.51
CA GLU A 197 -7.99 19.22 8.75
C GLU A 197 -8.78 19.28 10.07
N GLY A 198 -8.69 20.39 10.81
CA GLY A 198 -9.44 20.58 12.05
C GLY A 198 -8.94 19.67 13.18
N SER A 199 -9.81 19.34 14.15
CA SER A 199 -9.43 18.55 15.32
C SER A 199 -10.49 17.52 15.68
N SER A 200 -10.05 16.45 16.33
CA SER A 200 -10.92 15.41 16.87
C SER A 200 -10.44 14.88 18.21
N VAL A 201 -11.29 14.10 18.86
CA VAL A 201 -10.96 13.37 20.10
C VAL A 201 -11.29 11.90 19.89
N VAL A 202 -10.29 11.05 20.11
CA VAL A 202 -10.44 9.59 20.15
C VAL A 202 -10.48 9.15 21.60
N THR A 203 -11.55 8.46 21.99
CA THR A 203 -11.68 7.87 23.33
C THR A 203 -11.48 6.36 23.25
N MET A 204 -10.50 5.83 23.99
CA MET A 204 -10.18 4.41 24.06
C MET A 204 -10.03 4.00 25.53
N GLY A 205 -11.01 3.23 26.04
CA GLY A 205 -11.12 2.98 27.48
C GLY A 205 -11.36 4.29 28.25
N ASP A 206 -10.52 4.56 29.24
CA ASP A 206 -10.57 5.79 30.05
C ASP A 206 -9.71 6.94 29.48
N GLN A 207 -9.04 6.72 28.33
CA GLN A 207 -8.16 7.71 27.72
C GLN A 207 -8.88 8.51 26.64
N ASN A 208 -8.73 9.83 26.69
CA ASN A 208 -9.13 10.76 25.63
C ASN A 208 -7.88 11.34 24.97
N LEU A 209 -7.71 11.07 23.68
CA LEU A 209 -6.58 11.51 22.87
C LEU A 209 -7.08 12.57 21.88
N SER A 210 -6.63 13.81 22.03
CA SER A 210 -6.94 14.87 21.07
C SER A 210 -5.98 14.78 19.88
N LEU A 211 -6.51 14.86 18.67
CA LEU A 211 -5.76 14.92 17.42
C LEU A 211 -5.93 16.32 16.82
N ALA A 212 -4.84 17.07 16.73
CA ALA A 212 -4.73 18.34 16.03
C ALA A 212 -4.55 18.11 14.51
N PRO A 213 -4.56 19.16 13.66
CA PRO A 213 -4.22 19.00 12.26
C PRO A 213 -2.84 18.36 12.09
N ASP A 214 -2.78 17.40 11.19
CA ASP A 214 -1.64 16.53 10.85
C ASP A 214 -1.26 15.47 11.92
N ASP A 215 -1.95 15.42 13.06
CA ASP A 215 -1.74 14.32 14.02
C ASP A 215 -2.27 12.99 13.44
N SER A 216 -1.56 11.91 13.74
CA SER A 216 -2.01 10.56 13.43
C SER A 216 -2.01 9.66 14.66
N LEU A 217 -2.88 8.64 14.65
CA LEU A 217 -3.03 7.68 15.73
C LEU A 217 -3.20 6.28 15.17
N LEU A 218 -2.37 5.35 15.62
CA LEU A 218 -2.63 3.93 15.44
C LEU A 218 -3.54 3.45 16.59
N VAL A 219 -4.74 3.00 16.26
CA VAL A 219 -5.60 2.24 17.17
C VAL A 219 -5.28 0.76 17.00
N PRO A 220 -4.62 0.12 17.99
CA PRO A 220 -4.21 -1.28 17.83
C PRO A 220 -5.41 -2.23 17.84
N ALA A 221 -5.27 -3.37 17.16
CA ALA A 221 -6.22 -4.46 17.17
C ALA A 221 -6.67 -4.84 18.61
N GLY A 222 -7.93 -5.23 18.74
CA GLY A 222 -8.58 -5.57 20.00
C GLY A 222 -9.14 -4.39 20.79
N ASN A 223 -8.83 -3.15 20.40
CA ASN A 223 -9.34 -1.95 21.07
C ASN A 223 -10.62 -1.45 20.41
N ALA A 224 -11.61 -1.10 21.24
CA ALA A 224 -12.76 -0.32 20.80
C ALA A 224 -12.50 1.15 21.10
N TYR A 225 -13.01 2.03 20.25
CA TYR A 225 -12.89 3.47 20.44
C TYR A 225 -14.16 4.20 20.02
N THR A 226 -14.36 5.40 20.57
CA THR A 226 -15.24 6.41 19.98
C THR A 226 -14.39 7.51 19.38
N TRP A 227 -14.90 8.15 18.35
CA TRP A 227 -14.18 9.20 17.66
C TRP A 227 -15.11 10.36 17.34
N ASP A 228 -14.90 11.47 18.03
CA ASP A 228 -15.68 12.69 17.93
C ASP A 228 -14.87 13.74 17.15
N ARG A 229 -15.35 14.09 15.97
CA ARG A 229 -14.68 14.99 15.03
C ARG A 229 -15.37 16.35 15.02
N GLY A 230 -14.58 17.40 15.25
CA GLY A 230 -15.06 18.77 15.35
C GLY A 230 -15.65 19.30 14.04
N ARG A 231 -16.26 20.48 14.12
CA ARG A 231 -16.83 21.16 12.94
C ARG A 231 -15.75 21.38 11.89
N ASP A 232 -16.11 21.22 10.62
CA ASP A 232 -15.24 21.47 9.47
C ASP A 232 -13.98 20.59 9.42
N SER A 233 -13.89 19.56 10.28
CA SER A 233 -12.75 18.64 10.27
C SER A 233 -12.84 17.65 9.12
N VAL A 234 -11.67 17.15 8.73
CA VAL A 234 -11.49 16.08 7.75
C VAL A 234 -10.43 15.13 8.29
N ALA A 235 -10.73 13.84 8.31
CA ALA A 235 -9.78 12.83 8.74
C ALA A 235 -9.93 11.55 7.92
N LEU A 236 -8.86 10.77 7.88
CA LEU A 236 -8.77 9.53 7.12
C LEU A 236 -8.54 8.37 8.09
N ALA A 237 -9.21 7.25 7.85
CA ALA A 237 -9.02 5.99 8.55
C ALA A 237 -8.58 4.91 7.54
N VAL A 238 -7.45 4.26 7.79
CA VAL A 238 -6.94 3.14 6.98
C VAL A 238 -7.08 1.84 7.74
N THR A 239 -7.60 0.82 7.06
CA THR A 239 -7.67 -0.55 7.57
C THR A 239 -7.35 -1.52 6.44
N GLN A 240 -6.50 -2.51 6.74
CA GLN A 240 -6.16 -3.61 5.83
C GLN A 240 -6.51 -4.92 6.53
N ASP A 241 -7.75 -5.38 6.33
CA ASP A 241 -8.28 -6.59 6.95
C ASP A 241 -8.10 -7.80 6.02
N PRO A 242 -7.26 -8.80 6.36
CA PRO A 242 -7.07 -9.98 5.54
C PRO A 242 -8.38 -10.78 5.32
N ALA A 243 -9.38 -10.64 6.18
CA ALA A 243 -10.70 -11.27 5.96
C ALA A 243 -11.45 -10.65 4.77
N ARG A 244 -11.08 -9.44 4.32
CA ARG A 244 -11.62 -8.75 3.15
C ARG A 244 -10.84 -9.01 1.87
N LYS A 245 -9.81 -9.84 1.93
CA LYS A 245 -8.95 -10.15 0.80
C LYS A 245 -9.77 -10.62 -0.39
N LYS A 246 -9.48 -10.04 -1.55
CA LYS A 246 -10.16 -10.38 -2.81
C LYS A 246 -9.36 -11.45 -3.56
N PRO A 247 -10.01 -12.29 -4.37
CA PRO A 247 -9.31 -13.15 -5.33
C PRO A 247 -8.38 -12.32 -6.24
N LEU A 248 -7.23 -12.90 -6.57
CA LEU A 248 -6.23 -12.32 -7.48
C LEU A 248 -6.64 -12.60 -8.93
N GLY A 249 -7.77 -12.01 -9.36
CA GLY A 249 -8.37 -12.25 -10.67
C GLY A 249 -9.88 -12.14 -10.64
#